data_AF-A0A1A0H8B5-F1
#
_entry.id   AF-A0A1A0H8B5-F1
#
_cell.length_a   1.000
_cell.length_b   1.000
_cell.length_c   1.000
_cell.angle_alpha   90.00
_cell.angle_beta   90.00
_cell.angle_gamma   90.00
#
_symmetry.space_group_name_H-M   'P 1'
#
loop_
_entity.id
_entity.type
_entity.pdbx_description
1 polymer ?
#
loop_
_entity_poly.entity_id
_entity_poly.type
_entity_poly.pdbx_seq_one_letter_code
_entity_poly.pdbx_strand_id
1 'polypeptide(L)'
;MSGLVKPISLGLSLCAYAIDSILCKKIHNPLVSSLAVSGTLAFVAFKLHATLSPYNYSDDPTFLPDLLLNVINLIFIVRFPLRLKTVLRVTSNKYLEGFLFVCLNVVAVLSLYSSYPFSSFLNLAFRGLLWVLVACPYVILALNLAEYRCANMTDSSVWNMKAKLKTLQNKPPRPGAGSLLALIVDTNNSFLAIFIAQSFAAVNLDLPFYESYFIPVLYKYAAYSMKFYLIYCFVLYEIAVVIYEVDDIKSYAELYQPIQLCVKKSSWETFRDNTSTYFLSGAVVFAISFDSFMAWRCYSSQFL
;
A
#
# COMPACT_ATOMS: atom_id res chain seq x y z
N MET A 1 -0.04 -32.71 20.32
CA MET A 1 -0.47 -31.63 21.22
C MET A 1 -0.77 -30.41 20.37
N SER A 2 -2.06 -30.21 20.08
CA SER A 2 -2.59 -29.06 19.34
C SER A 2 -2.40 -27.81 20.18
N GLY A 3 -1.45 -26.96 19.82
CA GLY A 3 -1.39 -25.60 20.35
C GLY A 3 -2.75 -24.95 20.12
N LEU A 4 -3.44 -24.62 21.21
CA LEU A 4 -4.72 -23.94 21.19
C LEU A 4 -4.57 -22.69 20.31
N VAL A 5 -5.14 -22.73 19.10
CA VAL A 5 -5.41 -21.52 18.33
C VAL A 5 -6.28 -20.68 19.24
N LYS A 6 -5.79 -19.51 19.69
CA LYS A 6 -6.61 -18.57 20.47
C LYS A 6 -7.94 -18.40 19.74
N PRO A 7 -9.10 -18.53 20.43
CA PRO A 7 -10.37 -18.31 19.77
C PRO A 7 -10.37 -16.91 19.15
N ILE A 8 -10.54 -16.86 17.83
CA ILE A 8 -10.60 -15.62 17.06
C ILE A 8 -11.75 -14.78 17.65
N SER A 9 -11.48 -13.52 18.01
CA SER A 9 -12.51 -12.68 18.60
C SER A 9 -13.64 -12.45 17.58
N LEU A 10 -14.89 -12.43 18.04
CA LEU A 10 -16.05 -12.18 17.19
C LEU A 10 -15.89 -10.85 16.44
N GLY A 11 -15.38 -9.82 17.13
CA GLY A 11 -15.08 -8.52 16.55
C GLY A 11 -14.06 -8.58 15.40
N LEU A 12 -12.99 -9.36 15.55
CA LEU A 12 -12.00 -9.55 14.49
C LEU A 12 -12.63 -10.25 13.27
N SER A 13 -13.41 -11.31 13.50
CA SER A 13 -14.04 -12.06 12.40
C SER A 13 -15.04 -11.20 11.59
N LEU A 14 -15.85 -10.39 12.28
CA LEU A 14 -16.80 -9.47 11.64
C LEU A 14 -16.09 -8.36 10.88
N CYS A 15 -15.05 -7.78 11.47
CA CYS A 15 -14.24 -6.74 10.83
C CYS A 15 -13.53 -7.29 9.59
N ALA A 16 -12.88 -8.46 9.71
CA ALA A 16 -12.22 -9.13 8.59
C ALA A 16 -13.21 -9.48 7.48
N TYR A 17 -14.42 -9.95 7.81
CA TYR A 17 -15.48 -10.20 6.83
C TYR A 17 -15.91 -8.92 6.11
N ALA A 18 -16.18 -7.84 6.85
CA ALA A 18 -16.60 -6.57 6.26
C ALA A 18 -15.53 -6.04 5.30
N ILE A 19 -14.26 -6.05 5.69
CA ILE A 19 -13.19 -5.52 4.86
C ILE A 19 -12.86 -6.46 3.69
N ASP A 20 -12.58 -7.74 3.92
CA ASP A 20 -12.16 -8.67 2.84
C ASP A 20 -13.32 -9.03 1.90
N SER A 21 -14.50 -9.34 2.42
CA SER A 21 -15.63 -9.85 1.62
C SER A 21 -16.44 -8.72 0.96
N ILE A 22 -16.69 -7.63 1.67
CA ILE A 22 -17.53 -6.54 1.16
C ILE A 22 -16.66 -5.50 0.46
N LEU A 23 -15.71 -4.90 1.18
CA LEU A 23 -14.91 -3.79 0.62
C LEU A 23 -13.97 -4.29 -0.49
N CYS A 24 -13.14 -5.31 -0.23
CA CYS A 24 -12.14 -5.77 -1.20
C CYS A 24 -12.71 -6.60 -2.36
N LYS A 25 -13.71 -7.47 -2.12
CA LYS A 25 -14.20 -8.41 -3.16
C LYS A 25 -15.43 -7.92 -3.92
N LYS A 26 -16.30 -7.10 -3.31
CA LYS A 26 -17.54 -6.61 -3.95
C LYS A 26 -17.42 -5.17 -4.43
N ILE A 27 -17.06 -4.24 -3.54
CA ILE A 27 -17.01 -2.80 -3.88
C ILE A 27 -15.76 -2.49 -4.70
N HIS A 28 -14.58 -2.82 -4.16
CA HIS A 28 -13.28 -2.52 -4.74
C HIS A 28 -12.66 -3.73 -5.43
N ASN A 29 -13.43 -4.35 -6.33
CA ASN A 29 -12.99 -5.56 -7.00
C ASN A 29 -11.68 -5.32 -7.79
N PRO A 30 -10.57 -5.98 -7.42
CA PRO A 30 -9.25 -5.71 -7.99
C PRO A 30 -9.17 -6.09 -9.48
N LEU A 31 -9.95 -7.09 -9.94
CA LEU A 31 -9.99 -7.45 -11.36
C LEU A 31 -10.71 -6.40 -12.20
N VAL A 32 -11.88 -5.95 -11.74
CA VAL A 32 -12.68 -4.98 -12.49
C VAL A 32 -11.95 -3.63 -12.54
N SER A 33 -11.39 -3.20 -11.42
CA SER A 33 -10.61 -1.95 -11.36
C SER A 33 -9.34 -2.02 -12.22
N SER A 34 -8.55 -3.08 -12.14
CA SER A 34 -7.33 -3.24 -12.96
C SER A 34 -7.62 -3.33 -14.47
N LEU A 35 -8.69 -4.03 -14.87
CA LEU A 35 -9.14 -4.07 -16.27
C LEU A 35 -9.62 -2.71 -16.75
N ALA A 36 -10.38 -1.97 -15.93
CA ALA A 36 -10.85 -0.64 -16.28
C ALA A 36 -9.69 0.37 -16.38
N VAL A 37 -8.72 0.34 -15.46
CA VAL A 37 -7.50 1.17 -15.53
C VAL A 37 -6.70 0.83 -16.79
N SER A 38 -6.38 -0.44 -17.00
CA SER A 38 -5.61 -0.87 -18.19
C SER A 38 -6.34 -0.53 -19.48
N GLY A 39 -7.65 -0.76 -19.55
CA GLY A 39 -8.47 -0.50 -20.72
C GLY A 39 -8.57 0.99 -21.06
N THR A 40 -8.77 1.84 -20.05
CA THR A 40 -8.81 3.30 -20.24
C THR A 40 -7.45 3.85 -20.68
N LEU A 41 -6.36 3.43 -20.03
CA LEU A 41 -5.00 3.83 -20.43
C LEU A 41 -4.62 3.33 -21.83
N ALA A 42 -4.98 2.08 -22.18
CA ALA A 42 -4.71 1.52 -23.51
C ALA A 42 -5.50 2.26 -24.58
N PHE A 43 -6.74 2.63 -24.28
CA PHE A 43 -7.56 3.44 -25.17
C PHE A 43 -6.94 4.84 -25.38
N VAL A 44 -6.47 5.48 -24.31
CA VAL A 44 -5.79 6.79 -24.38
C VAL A 44 -4.49 6.69 -25.19
N ALA A 45 -3.67 5.66 -24.95
CA ALA A 45 -2.45 5.41 -25.71
C ALA A 45 -2.74 5.19 -27.21
N PHE A 46 -3.80 4.43 -27.53
CA PHE A 46 -4.23 4.22 -28.92
C PHE A 46 -4.66 5.54 -29.58
N LYS A 47 -5.47 6.35 -28.89
CA LYS A 47 -5.89 7.66 -29.40
C LYS A 47 -4.71 8.59 -29.63
N LEU A 48 -3.79 8.69 -28.67
CA LEU A 48 -2.57 9.49 -28.78
C LEU A 48 -1.73 9.09 -30.00
N HIS A 49 -1.61 7.78 -30.26
CA HIS A 49 -0.90 7.29 -31.43
C HIS A 49 -1.62 7.65 -32.74
N ALA A 50 -2.96 7.57 -32.75
CA ALA A 50 -3.77 7.82 -33.93
C ALA A 50 -3.90 9.31 -34.30
N THR A 51 -3.88 10.23 -33.33
CA THR A 51 -4.17 11.65 -33.61
C THR A 51 -3.00 12.47 -34.13
N LEU A 52 -1.75 11.97 -34.12
CA LEU A 52 -0.57 12.55 -34.81
C LEU A 52 -0.38 14.07 -34.66
N SER A 53 -1.00 14.69 -33.64
CA SER A 53 -1.05 16.14 -33.48
C SER A 53 -0.07 16.55 -32.40
N PRO A 54 0.83 17.51 -32.67
CA PRO A 54 1.72 18.06 -31.67
C PRO A 54 0.89 18.94 -30.73
N TYR A 55 0.40 18.37 -29.64
CA TYR A 55 -0.17 19.18 -28.57
C TYR A 55 0.99 19.85 -27.83
N ASN A 56 0.80 21.14 -27.48
CA ASN A 56 1.72 21.85 -26.60
C ASN A 56 1.68 21.17 -25.23
N TYR A 57 2.66 20.32 -24.97
CA TYR A 57 2.95 19.67 -23.69
C TYR A 57 3.42 20.67 -22.61
N SER A 58 3.17 21.98 -22.80
CA SER A 58 3.91 23.04 -22.09
C SER A 58 3.50 23.26 -20.65
N ASP A 59 2.30 22.87 -20.22
CA ASP A 59 1.76 23.38 -18.95
C ASP A 59 1.21 22.26 -18.06
N ASP A 60 2.08 21.34 -17.63
CA ASP A 60 2.28 21.01 -16.20
C ASP A 60 2.95 19.63 -16.01
N PRO A 61 3.94 19.51 -15.11
CA PRO A 61 4.63 18.25 -14.78
C PRO A 61 3.78 17.34 -13.86
N THR A 62 2.49 17.13 -14.14
CA THR A 62 1.60 16.31 -13.29
C THR A 62 1.91 14.82 -13.31
N PHE A 63 2.60 14.31 -14.34
CA PHE A 63 2.90 12.88 -14.51
C PHE A 63 3.95 12.32 -13.54
N LEU A 64 4.86 13.14 -13.01
CA LEU A 64 5.90 12.68 -12.08
C LEU A 64 5.30 12.22 -10.73
N PRO A 65 4.38 12.97 -10.10
CA PRO A 65 3.58 12.49 -8.98
C PRO A 65 2.85 11.17 -9.24
N ASP A 66 2.22 10.99 -10.40
CA ASP A 66 1.50 9.74 -10.72
C ASP A 66 2.44 8.55 -10.85
N LEU A 67 3.58 8.74 -11.52
CA LEU A 67 4.62 7.74 -11.65
C LEU A 67 5.07 7.24 -10.27
N LEU A 68 5.35 8.17 -9.34
CA LEU A 68 5.75 7.83 -7.98
C LEU A 68 4.65 7.08 -7.24
N LEU A 69 3.39 7.49 -7.38
CA LEU A 69 2.26 6.80 -6.76
C LEU A 69 2.05 5.40 -7.33
N ASN A 70 2.26 5.20 -8.62
CA ASN A 70 2.17 3.88 -9.23
C ASN A 70 3.34 2.98 -8.80
N VAL A 71 4.53 3.52 -8.59
CA VAL A 71 5.65 2.81 -7.94
C VAL A 71 5.28 2.39 -6.51
N ILE A 72 4.62 3.25 -5.74
CA ILE A 72 4.12 2.91 -4.40
C ILE A 72 3.05 1.81 -4.48
N ASN A 73 2.09 1.91 -5.40
CA ASN A 73 1.09 0.88 -5.57
C ASN A 73 1.76 -0.47 -5.84
N LEU A 74 2.82 -0.50 -6.67
CA LEU A 74 3.61 -1.71 -6.92
C LEU A 74 4.27 -2.24 -5.64
N ILE A 75 4.84 -1.35 -4.82
CA ILE A 75 5.39 -1.68 -3.50
C ILE A 75 4.34 -2.34 -2.61
N PHE A 76 3.14 -1.76 -2.51
CA PHE A 76 2.04 -2.33 -1.75
C PHE A 76 1.66 -3.71 -2.29
N ILE A 77 1.64 -3.88 -3.62
CA ILE A 77 1.30 -5.15 -4.28
C ILE A 77 2.31 -6.25 -3.97
N VAL A 78 3.59 -5.90 -3.95
CA VAL A 78 4.66 -6.83 -3.60
C VAL A 78 4.57 -7.22 -2.12
N ARG A 79 4.13 -6.32 -1.24
CA ARG A 79 4.19 -6.50 0.22
C ARG A 79 2.96 -7.18 0.84
N PHE A 80 1.74 -6.89 0.37
CA PHE A 80 0.50 -7.32 1.05
C PHE A 80 -0.40 -8.29 0.26
N PRO A 81 -0.68 -8.09 -1.04
CA PRO A 81 -1.54 -8.98 -1.83
C PRO A 81 -0.77 -10.04 -2.63
N LEU A 82 0.56 -10.16 -2.49
CA LEU A 82 1.30 -11.25 -3.13
C LEU A 82 0.97 -12.58 -2.41
N ARG A 83 -0.19 -13.14 -2.78
CA ARG A 83 -0.67 -14.48 -2.38
C ARG A 83 0.19 -15.55 -3.04
N LEU A 84 1.50 -15.54 -2.81
CA LEU A 84 2.27 -16.77 -2.98
C LEU A 84 1.81 -17.73 -1.88
N LYS A 85 1.60 -18.98 -2.27
CA LYS A 85 0.91 -20.07 -1.55
C LYS A 85 1.46 -20.44 -0.15
N THR A 86 2.33 -19.62 0.43
CA THR A 86 3.12 -19.90 1.62
C THR A 86 2.92 -18.82 2.67
N VAL A 87 1.81 -18.91 3.42
CA VAL A 87 1.53 -18.15 4.66
C VAL A 87 1.47 -16.62 4.46
N LEU A 88 0.57 -15.90 5.16
CA LEU A 88 0.59 -14.43 5.25
C LEU A 88 1.77 -13.91 6.10
N ARG A 89 2.96 -14.49 5.91
CA ARG A 89 4.19 -14.01 6.49
C ARG A 89 4.79 -13.07 5.46
N VAL A 90 4.98 -11.80 5.83
CA VAL A 90 5.83 -10.90 5.05
C VAL A 90 7.23 -11.51 5.08
N THR A 91 7.59 -12.29 4.06
CA THR A 91 8.95 -12.79 3.87
C THR A 91 9.80 -11.63 3.37
N SER A 92 9.96 -10.62 4.23
CA SER A 92 10.66 -9.41 3.83
C SER A 92 12.16 -9.69 3.82
N ASN A 93 12.77 -9.58 2.64
CA ASN A 93 14.22 -9.61 2.52
C ASN A 93 14.78 -8.27 3.03
N LYS A 94 15.92 -8.30 3.74
CA LYS A 94 16.65 -7.07 4.16
C LYS A 94 16.90 -6.12 3.01
N TYR A 95 17.24 -6.65 1.83
CA TYR A 95 17.46 -5.83 0.63
C TYR A 95 16.16 -5.20 0.11
N LEU A 96 15.05 -5.94 0.16
CA LEU A 96 13.75 -5.42 -0.25
C LEU A 96 13.31 -4.32 0.71
N GLU A 97 13.36 -4.55 2.03
CA GLU A 97 12.97 -3.55 3.03
C GLU A 97 13.90 -2.33 3.03
N GLY A 98 15.20 -2.50 2.76
CA GLY A 98 16.12 -1.38 2.56
C GLY A 98 15.79 -0.56 1.31
N PHE A 99 15.51 -1.22 0.19
CA PHE A 99 15.07 -0.54 -1.04
C PHE A 99 13.74 0.20 -0.82
N LEU A 100 12.78 -0.44 -0.17
CA LEU A 100 11.51 0.16 0.23
C LEU A 100 11.76 1.42 1.05
N PHE A 101 12.60 1.35 2.09
CA PHE A 101 12.92 2.51 2.92
C PHE A 101 13.43 3.69 2.09
N VAL A 102 14.33 3.46 1.13
CA VAL A 102 14.84 4.51 0.24
C VAL A 102 13.72 5.08 -0.64
N CYS A 103 12.94 4.22 -1.31
CA CYS A 103 11.85 4.66 -2.17
C CYS A 103 10.80 5.49 -1.41
N LEU A 104 10.40 5.03 -0.23
CA LEU A 104 9.44 5.73 0.62
C LEU A 104 9.97 7.12 0.99
N ASN A 105 11.26 7.25 1.32
CA ASN A 105 11.84 8.55 1.62
C ASN A 105 11.90 9.49 0.41
N VAL A 106 12.25 8.99 -0.77
CA VAL A 106 12.21 9.78 -2.01
C VAL A 106 10.80 10.32 -2.25
N VAL A 107 9.78 9.49 -2.11
CA VAL A 107 8.39 9.91 -2.27
C VAL A 107 8.00 10.93 -1.20
N ALA A 108 8.32 10.70 0.07
CA ALA A 108 8.00 11.62 1.17
C ALA A 108 8.57 13.02 0.92
N VAL A 109 9.82 13.10 0.44
CA VAL A 109 10.46 14.35 0.05
C VAL A 109 9.71 14.99 -1.11
N LEU A 110 9.41 14.24 -2.17
CA LEU A 110 8.69 14.75 -3.33
C LEU A 110 7.27 15.25 -2.98
N SER A 111 6.59 14.59 -2.05
CA SER A 111 5.29 15.04 -1.53
C SER A 111 5.39 16.40 -0.83
N LEU A 112 6.46 16.65 -0.05
CA LEU A 112 6.68 17.96 0.60
C LEU A 112 6.86 19.11 -0.40
N TYR A 113 7.43 18.82 -1.57
CA TYR A 113 7.65 19.81 -2.63
C TYR A 113 6.48 19.97 -3.60
N SER A 114 5.45 19.12 -3.51
CA SER A 114 4.32 19.18 -4.43
C SER A 114 3.38 20.36 -4.16
N SER A 115 2.83 20.91 -5.23
CA SER A 115 1.85 22.00 -5.18
C SER A 115 0.46 21.42 -4.99
N TYR A 116 -0.14 21.64 -3.83
CA TYR A 116 -1.51 21.18 -3.56
C TYR A 116 -2.54 22.26 -3.90
N PRO A 117 -3.71 21.89 -4.45
CA PRO A 117 -4.75 22.83 -4.89
C PRO A 117 -5.61 23.32 -3.70
N PHE A 118 -4.99 23.67 -2.58
CA PHE A 118 -5.67 24.17 -1.38
C PHE A 118 -5.48 25.67 -1.24
N SER A 119 -6.45 26.35 -0.60
CA SER A 119 -6.30 27.74 -0.18
C SER A 119 -5.06 27.91 0.71
N SER A 120 -4.47 29.11 0.75
CA SER A 120 -3.17 29.35 1.41
C SER A 120 -3.08 28.82 2.84
N PHE A 121 -4.15 28.96 3.64
CA PHE A 121 -4.22 28.44 5.01
C PHE A 121 -4.32 26.91 5.07
N LEU A 122 -5.20 26.31 4.25
CA LEU A 122 -5.36 24.85 4.20
C LEU A 122 -4.10 24.17 3.66
N ASN A 123 -3.42 24.80 2.69
CA ASN A 123 -2.15 24.33 2.16
C ASN A 123 -1.06 24.36 3.26
N LEU A 124 -1.00 25.42 4.06
CA LEU A 124 -0.06 25.51 5.19
C LEU A 124 -0.34 24.42 6.25
N ALA A 125 -1.60 24.25 6.64
CA ALA A 125 -2.00 23.23 7.61
C ALA A 125 -1.70 21.81 7.09
N PHE A 126 -2.02 21.55 5.83
CA PHE A 126 -1.73 20.27 5.17
C PHE A 126 -0.23 19.98 5.12
N ARG A 127 0.58 20.97 4.73
CA ARG A 127 2.05 20.85 4.75
C ARG A 127 2.60 20.61 6.16
N GLY A 128 2.06 21.29 7.17
CA GLY A 128 2.42 21.06 8.57
C GLY A 128 2.14 19.62 9.01
N LEU A 129 0.95 19.10 8.68
CA LEU A 129 0.60 17.70 8.95
C LEU A 129 1.49 16.72 8.18
N LEU A 130 1.85 17.03 6.94
CA LEU A 130 2.77 16.23 6.13
C LEU A 130 4.15 16.16 6.76
N TRP A 131 4.69 17.28 7.26
CA TRP A 131 5.95 17.31 8.01
C TRP A 131 5.90 16.44 9.26
N VAL A 132 4.84 16.53 10.05
CA VAL A 132 4.64 15.68 11.24
C VAL A 132 4.57 14.21 10.84
N LEU A 133 3.81 13.89 9.80
CA LEU A 133 3.69 12.54 9.26
C LEU A 133 5.05 11.99 8.84
N VAL A 134 5.88 12.76 8.14
CA VAL A 134 7.23 12.35 7.71
C VAL A 134 8.19 12.22 8.90
N ALA A 135 8.09 13.08 9.91
CA ALA A 135 8.96 13.03 11.09
C ALA A 135 8.66 11.83 12.01
N CYS A 136 7.39 11.43 12.14
CA CYS A 136 6.97 10.36 13.06
C CYS A 136 7.70 9.02 12.87
N PRO A 137 7.83 8.45 11.65
CA PRO A 137 8.59 7.22 11.44
C PRO A 137 10.05 7.32 11.88
N TYR A 138 10.69 8.49 11.74
CA TYR A 138 12.07 8.70 12.20
C TYR A 138 12.18 8.75 13.71
N VAL A 139 11.19 9.36 14.39
CA VAL A 139 11.11 9.34 15.86
C VAL A 139 10.94 7.90 16.36
N ILE A 140 10.04 7.12 15.75
CA ILE A 140 9.85 5.70 16.07
C ILE A 140 11.13 4.89 15.82
N LEU A 141 11.80 5.12 14.69
CA LEU A 141 13.07 4.48 14.35
C LEU A 141 14.15 4.81 15.39
N ALA A 142 14.28 6.08 15.78
CA ALA A 142 15.25 6.53 16.78
C ALA A 142 14.98 5.93 18.16
N LEU A 143 13.71 5.87 18.58
CA LEU A 143 13.31 5.21 19.83
C LEU A 143 13.63 3.72 19.80
N ASN A 144 13.29 3.03 18.71
CA ASN A 144 13.59 1.60 18.55
C ASN A 144 15.11 1.33 18.51
N LEU A 145 15.91 2.21 17.89
CA LEU A 145 17.37 2.12 17.89
C LEU A 145 17.97 2.36 19.27
N ALA A 146 17.44 3.33 20.01
CA ALA A 146 17.84 3.60 21.39
C ALA A 146 17.52 2.41 22.30
N GLU A 147 16.33 1.81 22.14
CA GLU A 147 15.95 0.58 22.84
C GLU A 147 16.86 -0.60 22.50
N TYR A 148 17.21 -0.76 21.21
CA TYR A 148 18.11 -1.82 20.75
C TYR A 148 19.53 -1.66 21.32
N ARG A 149 20.09 -0.43 21.29
CA ARG A 149 21.41 -0.17 21.87
C ARG A 149 21.42 -0.34 23.38
N CYS A 150 20.37 0.12 24.07
CA CYS A 150 20.24 -0.02 25.52
C CYS A 150 20.13 -1.48 25.94
N ALA A 151 19.40 -2.30 25.17
CA ALA A 151 19.29 -3.74 25.40
C ALA A 151 20.62 -4.49 25.18
N ASN A 152 21.47 -4.02 24.26
CA ASN A 152 22.80 -4.60 24.02
C ASN A 152 23.86 -4.13 25.03
N MET A 153 23.61 -3.04 25.77
CA MET A 153 24.54 -2.49 26.76
C MET A 153 24.28 -2.95 28.20
N THR A 154 23.13 -3.55 28.50
CA THR A 154 22.77 -3.94 29.87
C THR A 154 22.96 -5.44 30.12
N ASP A 155 23.93 -5.74 31.00
CA ASP A 155 24.06 -7.02 31.69
C ASP A 155 22.74 -7.45 32.36
N SER A 156 22.58 -8.77 32.52
CA SER A 156 21.38 -9.58 32.82
C SER A 156 20.34 -9.09 33.85
N SER A 157 20.59 -8.01 34.58
CA SER A 157 19.71 -7.47 35.63
C SER A 157 18.51 -6.68 35.13
N VAL A 158 18.62 -5.95 34.00
CA VAL A 158 17.50 -5.16 33.42
C VAL A 158 16.55 -6.03 32.60
N TRP A 159 17.05 -7.14 32.04
CA TRP A 159 16.24 -8.12 31.32
C TRP A 159 15.12 -8.68 32.21
N ASN A 160 15.42 -8.89 33.51
CA ASN A 160 14.45 -9.35 34.50
C ASN A 160 13.36 -8.31 34.81
N MET A 161 13.67 -7.01 34.72
CA MET A 161 12.69 -5.93 34.94
C MET A 161 11.82 -5.69 33.69
N LYS A 162 12.40 -5.77 32.49
CA LYS A 162 11.65 -5.71 31.22
C LYS A 162 10.80 -6.97 30.99
N ALA A 163 11.26 -8.15 31.41
CA ALA A 163 10.44 -9.35 31.44
C ALA A 163 9.24 -9.16 32.38
N LYS A 164 9.43 -8.50 33.54
CA LYS A 164 8.37 -8.16 34.50
C LYS A 164 7.35 -7.13 33.98
N LEU A 165 7.80 -6.18 33.15
CA LEU A 165 6.93 -5.18 32.52
C LEU A 165 6.18 -5.74 31.29
N LYS A 166 6.81 -6.67 30.54
CA LYS A 166 6.17 -7.39 29.43
C LYS A 166 5.24 -8.50 29.87
N THR A 167 5.48 -9.14 31.03
CA THR A 167 4.50 -10.06 31.66
C THR A 167 3.26 -9.32 32.17
N LEU A 168 3.36 -8.03 32.54
CA LEU A 168 2.19 -7.17 32.78
C LEU A 168 1.39 -6.87 31.49
N GLN A 169 2.01 -6.96 30.32
CA GLN A 169 1.36 -6.75 29.02
C GLN A 169 0.91 -8.03 28.31
N ASN A 170 1.08 -9.23 28.89
CA ASN A 170 0.68 -10.51 28.30
C ASN A 170 1.06 -10.69 26.81
N LYS A 171 2.12 -10.01 26.33
CA LYS A 171 2.60 -10.14 24.95
C LYS A 171 3.88 -10.99 24.93
N PRO A 172 3.87 -12.18 24.32
CA PRO A 172 5.10 -12.93 24.11
C PRO A 172 6.05 -12.12 23.23
N PRO A 173 7.37 -12.21 23.44
CA PRO A 173 8.33 -11.51 22.60
C PRO A 173 8.21 -12.01 21.15
N ARG A 174 7.94 -11.09 20.22
CA ARG A 174 7.95 -11.38 18.77
C ARG A 174 9.27 -12.10 18.41
N PRO A 175 9.24 -13.28 17.77
CA PRO A 175 10.45 -13.94 17.32
C PRO A 175 11.13 -13.05 16.27
N GLY A 176 12.29 -12.47 16.60
CA GLY A 176 13.04 -11.55 15.73
C GLY A 176 13.10 -10.08 16.19
N ALA A 177 12.50 -9.74 17.33
CA ALA A 177 12.44 -8.38 17.93
C ALA A 177 13.80 -7.74 18.31
N GLY A 178 14.93 -8.35 17.93
CA GLY A 178 16.27 -7.81 18.12
C GLY A 178 17.10 -7.76 16.82
N SER A 179 16.47 -7.98 15.66
CA SER A 179 17.16 -7.87 14.38
C SER A 179 16.92 -6.51 13.73
N LEU A 180 17.97 -5.93 13.14
CA LEU A 180 17.88 -4.70 12.34
C LEU A 180 16.78 -4.76 11.27
N LEU A 181 16.48 -5.97 10.77
CA LEU A 181 15.40 -6.23 9.83
C LEU A 181 14.01 -5.89 10.42
N ALA A 182 13.70 -6.36 11.63
CA ALA A 182 12.42 -6.09 12.27
C ALA A 182 12.20 -4.57 12.48
N LEU A 183 13.27 -3.87 12.83
CA LEU A 183 13.26 -2.43 13.04
C LEU A 183 13.03 -1.64 11.74
N ILE A 184 13.62 -2.09 10.62
CA ILE A 184 13.33 -1.51 9.29
C ILE A 184 11.89 -1.80 8.87
N VAL A 185 11.39 -3.03 9.08
CA VAL A 185 10.01 -3.42 8.74
C VAL A 185 8.98 -2.55 9.45
N ASP A 186 9.15 -2.33 10.76
CA ASP A 186 8.25 -1.49 11.58
C ASP A 186 8.29 -0.03 11.13
N THR A 187 9.48 0.47 10.75
CA THR A 187 9.65 1.82 10.22
C THR A 187 8.97 1.98 8.86
N ASN A 188 9.15 1.00 7.97
CA ASN A 188 8.50 0.99 6.65
C ASN A 188 6.97 0.89 6.76
N ASN A 189 6.43 0.15 7.74
CA ASN A 189 4.99 0.12 8.01
C ASN A 189 4.47 1.48 8.46
N SER A 190 5.23 2.20 9.29
CA SER A 190 4.89 3.55 9.73
C SER A 190 4.90 4.56 8.57
N PHE A 191 5.89 4.44 7.68
CA PHE A 191 5.95 5.21 6.43
C PHE A 191 4.78 4.90 5.50
N LEU A 192 4.33 3.65 5.47
CA LEU A 192 3.23 3.20 4.62
C LEU A 192 1.94 4.01 4.83
N ALA A 193 1.63 4.37 6.07
CA ALA A 193 0.47 5.19 6.43
C ALA A 193 0.50 6.59 5.78
N ILE A 194 1.70 7.18 5.62
CA ILE A 194 1.90 8.46 4.94
C ILE A 194 1.50 8.34 3.47
N PHE A 195 1.88 7.24 2.81
CA PHE A 195 1.54 7.04 1.41
C PHE A 195 0.08 6.77 1.20
N ILE A 196 -0.61 6.14 2.14
CA ILE A 196 -2.07 6.03 2.09
C ILE A 196 -2.68 7.43 2.04
N ALA A 197 -2.25 8.33 2.93
CA ALA A 197 -2.74 9.71 2.95
C ALA A 197 -2.39 10.48 1.65
N GLN A 198 -1.19 10.30 1.11
CA GLN A 198 -0.74 10.99 -0.12
C GLN A 198 -1.33 10.43 -1.41
N SER A 199 -1.63 9.12 -1.44
CA SER A 199 -2.12 8.44 -2.65
C SER A 199 -3.45 8.98 -3.18
N PHE A 200 -4.24 9.67 -2.34
CA PHE A 200 -5.50 10.29 -2.73
C PHE A 200 -5.35 11.73 -3.25
N ALA A 201 -4.27 12.42 -2.88
CA ALA A 201 -4.10 13.84 -3.22
C ALA A 201 -3.62 14.08 -4.65
N ALA A 202 -3.03 13.06 -5.31
CA ALA A 202 -2.35 13.21 -6.59
C ALA A 202 -2.77 12.15 -7.64
N VAL A 203 -4.05 11.76 -7.71
CA VAL A 203 -4.54 11.10 -8.93
C VAL A 203 -4.58 12.15 -10.04
N ASN A 204 -3.82 12.00 -11.13
CA ASN A 204 -3.93 12.89 -12.28
C ASN A 204 -5.39 13.07 -12.66
N LEU A 205 -5.87 14.30 -12.60
CA LEU A 205 -7.23 14.61 -12.96
C LEU A 205 -7.36 14.87 -14.47
N ASP A 206 -6.24 15.09 -15.14
CA ASP A 206 -6.18 15.57 -16.51
C ASP A 206 -5.59 14.48 -17.38
N LEU A 207 -6.45 13.55 -17.81
CA LEU A 207 -6.13 12.73 -18.96
C LEU A 207 -6.18 13.63 -20.19
N PRO A 208 -5.04 13.97 -20.81
CA PRO A 208 -5.07 14.73 -22.04
C PRO A 208 -5.83 13.91 -23.11
N PHE A 209 -6.39 14.58 -24.12
CA PHE A 209 -7.04 13.96 -25.29
C PHE A 209 -8.51 13.52 -25.15
N TYR A 210 -9.25 13.95 -24.12
CA TYR A 210 -10.66 13.58 -23.99
C TYR A 210 -11.64 14.77 -23.93
N GLU A 211 -12.39 14.95 -25.02
CA GLU A 211 -13.54 15.86 -25.08
C GLU A 211 -14.75 15.32 -24.28
N SER A 212 -14.81 14.00 -24.06
CA SER A 212 -15.85 13.36 -23.25
C SER A 212 -15.43 13.20 -21.80
N TYR A 213 -16.23 13.73 -20.87
CA TYR A 213 -16.03 13.61 -19.42
C TYR A 213 -16.08 12.16 -18.90
N PHE A 214 -16.69 11.23 -19.65
CA PHE A 214 -16.95 9.88 -19.16
C PHE A 214 -15.67 9.06 -18.92
N ILE A 215 -14.71 9.12 -19.84
CA ILE A 215 -13.51 8.27 -19.78
C ILE A 215 -12.56 8.70 -18.68
N PRO A 216 -12.29 10.00 -18.48
CA PRO A 216 -11.56 10.47 -17.31
C PRO A 216 -12.23 10.09 -15.98
N VAL A 217 -13.57 10.16 -15.90
CA VAL A 217 -14.32 9.76 -14.69
C VAL A 217 -14.21 8.25 -14.44
N LEU A 218 -14.34 7.42 -15.48
CA LEU A 218 -14.20 5.97 -15.38
C LEU A 218 -12.79 5.59 -14.91
N TYR A 219 -11.75 6.20 -15.49
CA TYR A 219 -10.37 6.01 -15.06
C TYR A 219 -10.18 6.38 -13.59
N LYS A 220 -10.66 7.57 -13.17
CA LYS A 220 -10.57 8.03 -11.77
C LYS A 220 -11.21 7.04 -10.81
N TYR A 221 -12.45 6.61 -11.09
CA TYR A 221 -13.15 5.66 -10.24
C TYR A 221 -12.41 4.32 -10.16
N ALA A 222 -11.91 3.82 -11.28
CA ALA A 222 -11.16 2.57 -11.33
C ALA A 222 -9.83 2.67 -10.57
N ALA A 223 -9.08 3.76 -10.75
CA ALA A 223 -7.82 4.03 -10.06
C ALA A 223 -8.02 4.19 -8.55
N TYR A 224 -9.05 4.93 -8.12
CA TYR A 224 -9.41 5.01 -6.69
C TYR A 224 -9.80 3.65 -6.14
N SER A 225 -10.60 2.89 -6.87
CA SER A 225 -11.03 1.56 -6.43
C SER A 225 -9.85 0.62 -6.24
N MET A 226 -8.87 0.66 -7.15
CA MET A 226 -7.62 -0.09 -7.03
C MET A 226 -6.79 0.32 -5.80
N LYS A 227 -6.67 1.63 -5.54
CA LYS A 227 -5.97 2.16 -4.36
C LYS A 227 -6.67 1.74 -3.05
N PHE A 228 -7.99 1.88 -2.97
CA PHE A 228 -8.77 1.45 -1.81
C PHE A 228 -8.59 -0.03 -1.53
N TYR A 229 -8.59 -0.90 -2.56
CA TYR A 229 -8.28 -2.31 -2.39
C TYR A 229 -6.93 -2.55 -1.70
N LEU A 230 -5.86 -1.88 -2.16
CA LEU A 230 -4.52 -1.99 -1.57
C LEU A 230 -4.48 -1.52 -0.11
N ILE A 231 -5.15 -0.40 0.18
CA ILE A 231 -5.27 0.15 1.53
C ILE A 231 -6.00 -0.82 2.45
N TYR A 232 -7.11 -1.39 2.00
CA TYR A 232 -7.86 -2.36 2.80
C TYR A 232 -7.09 -3.65 3.03
N CYS A 233 -6.27 -4.10 2.07
CA CYS A 233 -5.33 -5.21 2.30
C CYS A 233 -4.28 -4.89 3.36
N PHE A 234 -3.77 -3.65 3.40
CA PHE A 234 -2.88 -3.19 4.47
C PHE A 234 -3.59 -3.10 5.83
N VAL A 235 -4.80 -2.56 5.87
CA VAL A 235 -5.59 -2.47 7.12
C VAL A 235 -5.89 -3.86 7.68
N LEU A 236 -6.25 -4.82 6.81
CA LEU A 236 -6.43 -6.22 7.20
C LEU A 236 -5.15 -6.82 7.77
N TYR A 237 -4.01 -6.53 7.16
CA TYR A 237 -2.70 -6.96 7.65
C TYR A 237 -2.41 -6.40 9.05
N GLU A 238 -2.55 -5.09 9.25
CA GLU A 238 -2.32 -4.45 10.54
C GLU A 238 -3.25 -5.01 11.63
N ILE A 239 -4.54 -5.17 11.33
CA ILE A 239 -5.50 -5.71 12.28
C ILE A 239 -5.17 -7.17 12.62
N ALA A 240 -5.03 -8.04 11.61
CA ALA A 240 -4.89 -9.47 11.85
C ALA A 240 -3.51 -9.85 12.41
N VAL A 241 -2.44 -9.32 11.82
CA VAL A 241 -1.05 -9.73 12.11
C VAL A 241 -0.43 -8.86 13.20
N VAL A 242 -0.64 -7.55 13.18
CA VAL A 242 0.06 -6.62 14.11
C VAL A 242 -0.70 -6.47 15.42
N ILE A 243 -2.02 -6.24 15.37
CA ILE A 243 -2.85 -6.01 16.55
C ILE A 243 -3.25 -7.33 17.22
N TYR A 244 -3.82 -8.26 16.45
CA TYR A 244 -4.33 -9.53 16.99
C TYR A 244 -3.31 -10.66 16.99
N GLU A 245 -2.11 -10.46 16.42
CA GLU A 245 -1.01 -11.44 16.42
C GLU A 245 -1.45 -12.82 15.91
N VAL A 246 -2.30 -12.83 14.87
CA VAL A 246 -2.69 -14.07 14.21
C VAL A 246 -1.58 -14.48 13.25
N ASP A 247 -0.73 -15.37 13.73
CA ASP A 247 0.30 -16.02 12.92
C ASP A 247 -0.32 -17.15 12.08
N ASP A 248 0.34 -17.50 10.97
CA ASP A 248 0.07 -18.69 10.14
C ASP A 248 -1.27 -18.76 9.37
N ILE A 249 -1.98 -17.64 9.18
CA ILE A 249 -3.14 -17.60 8.28
C ILE A 249 -2.70 -17.63 6.81
N LYS A 250 -3.36 -18.45 5.98
CA LYS A 250 -3.11 -18.47 4.52
C LYS A 250 -3.98 -17.48 3.78
N SER A 251 -5.11 -17.11 4.37
CA SER A 251 -6.08 -16.18 3.80
C SER A 251 -6.86 -15.49 4.91
N TYR A 252 -7.17 -14.20 4.73
CA TYR A 252 -8.09 -13.48 5.62
C TYR A 252 -9.48 -14.13 5.67
N ALA A 253 -9.84 -14.95 4.67
CA ALA A 253 -11.06 -15.74 4.69
C ALA A 253 -11.10 -16.73 5.86
N GLU A 254 -9.97 -17.26 6.31
CA GLU A 254 -9.89 -18.20 7.43
C GLU A 254 -10.34 -17.55 8.75
N LEU A 255 -10.26 -16.22 8.86
CA LEU A 255 -10.67 -15.47 10.04
C LEU A 255 -12.19 -15.42 10.24
N TYR A 256 -12.97 -15.62 9.18
CA TYR A 256 -14.43 -15.50 9.21
C TYR A 256 -15.16 -16.70 8.57
N GLN A 257 -14.43 -17.67 8.00
CA GLN A 257 -14.97 -18.92 7.52
C GLN A 257 -15.72 -19.79 8.55
N PRO A 258 -15.49 -19.74 9.88
CA PRO A 258 -16.40 -20.40 10.82
C PRO A 258 -17.85 -19.87 10.74
N ILE A 259 -18.08 -18.70 10.15
CA ILE A 259 -19.42 -18.13 9.87
C ILE A 259 -20.01 -18.69 8.56
N GLN A 260 -19.18 -19.23 7.67
CA GLN A 260 -19.54 -19.77 6.35
C GLN A 260 -19.34 -21.29 6.27
N LEU A 261 -19.93 -22.04 7.20
CA LEU A 261 -19.99 -23.50 7.07
C LEU A 261 -20.98 -23.85 5.93
N CYS A 262 -20.50 -24.52 4.88
CA CYS A 262 -21.26 -25.12 3.77
C CYS A 262 -21.54 -24.30 2.50
N VAL A 263 -20.56 -23.59 1.92
CA VAL A 263 -20.67 -23.21 0.48
C VAL A 263 -19.43 -23.68 -0.28
N LYS A 264 -19.65 -24.56 -1.27
CA LYS A 264 -18.62 -24.97 -2.22
C LYS A 264 -18.16 -23.73 -2.99
N LYS A 265 -16.91 -23.31 -2.77
CA LYS A 265 -16.32 -22.15 -3.42
C LYS A 265 -16.44 -22.32 -4.94
N SER A 266 -17.02 -21.32 -5.62
CA SER A 266 -17.21 -21.41 -7.07
C SER A 266 -15.85 -21.43 -7.79
N SER A 267 -15.78 -22.05 -8.97
CA SER A 267 -14.58 -22.02 -9.81
C SER A 267 -14.15 -20.59 -10.13
N TRP A 268 -15.11 -19.68 -10.28
CA TRP A 268 -14.89 -18.26 -10.55
C TRP A 268 -14.21 -17.54 -9.38
N GLU A 269 -14.64 -17.79 -8.14
CA GLU A 269 -14.01 -17.18 -6.97
C GLU A 269 -12.58 -17.64 -6.78
N THR A 270 -12.29 -18.90 -7.08
CA THR A 270 -10.94 -19.47 -7.02
C THR A 270 -10.04 -18.90 -8.12
N PHE A 271 -10.57 -18.77 -9.34
CA PHE A 271 -9.87 -18.09 -10.43
C PHE A 271 -9.56 -16.64 -10.04
N ARG A 272 -10.55 -15.88 -9.57
CA ARG A 272 -10.39 -14.49 -9.14
C ARG A 272 -9.33 -14.34 -8.06
N ASP A 273 -9.39 -15.19 -7.04
CA ASP A 273 -8.46 -15.14 -5.90
C ASP A 273 -7.01 -15.43 -6.30
N ASN A 274 -6.79 -16.21 -7.38
CA ASN A 274 -5.47 -16.56 -7.89
C ASN A 274 -4.95 -15.56 -8.94
N THR A 275 -5.84 -14.91 -9.69
CA THR A 275 -5.46 -14.02 -10.79
C THR A 275 -5.41 -12.55 -10.39
N SER A 276 -6.11 -12.14 -9.34
CA SER A 276 -6.21 -10.73 -8.91
C SER A 276 -4.85 -10.04 -8.79
N THR A 277 -3.88 -10.67 -8.12
CA THR A 277 -2.53 -10.11 -7.95
C THR A 277 -1.84 -9.86 -9.29
N TYR A 278 -1.96 -10.76 -10.27
CA TYR A 278 -1.33 -10.60 -11.58
C TYR A 278 -1.97 -9.48 -12.41
N PHE A 279 -3.30 -9.39 -12.40
CA PHE A 279 -4.01 -8.30 -13.07
C PHE A 279 -3.69 -6.95 -12.43
N LEU A 280 -3.63 -6.90 -11.11
CA LEU A 280 -3.28 -5.71 -10.35
C LEU A 280 -1.84 -5.28 -10.65
N SER A 281 -0.86 -6.19 -10.61
CA SER A 281 0.52 -5.89 -10.96
C SER A 281 0.65 -5.47 -12.43
N GLY A 282 -0.06 -6.14 -13.34
CA GLY A 282 -0.05 -5.81 -14.76
C GLY A 282 -0.58 -4.41 -15.03
N ALA A 283 -1.69 -4.04 -14.39
CA ALA A 283 -2.27 -2.70 -14.51
C ALA A 283 -1.34 -1.62 -13.94
N VAL A 284 -0.70 -1.85 -12.79
CA VAL A 284 0.27 -0.89 -12.24
C VAL A 284 1.49 -0.75 -13.15
N VAL A 285 2.08 -1.85 -13.62
CA VAL A 285 3.25 -1.80 -14.51
C VAL A 285 2.91 -1.08 -15.82
N PHE A 286 1.71 -1.33 -16.36
CA PHE A 286 1.21 -0.62 -17.53
C PHE A 286 1.04 0.87 -17.27
N ALA A 287 0.48 1.26 -16.12
CA ALA A 287 0.37 2.66 -15.71
C ALA A 287 1.75 3.34 -15.54
N ILE A 288 2.71 2.69 -14.87
CA ILE A 288 4.09 3.18 -14.75
C ILE A 288 4.70 3.40 -16.15
N SER A 289 4.51 2.45 -17.06
CA SER A 289 5.04 2.54 -18.42
C SER A 289 4.41 3.69 -19.19
N PHE A 290 3.09 3.87 -19.06
CA PHE A 290 2.34 4.96 -19.66
C PHE A 290 2.81 6.32 -19.11
N ASP A 291 2.87 6.49 -17.80
CA ASP A 291 3.32 7.74 -17.15
C ASP A 291 4.76 8.08 -17.50
N SER A 292 5.65 7.08 -17.54
CA SER A 292 7.05 7.25 -17.95
C SER A 292 7.16 7.72 -19.39
N PHE A 293 6.36 7.14 -20.30
CA PHE A 293 6.31 7.54 -21.70
C PHE A 293 5.77 8.97 -21.84
N MET A 294 4.72 9.32 -21.10
CA MET A 294 4.14 10.66 -21.12
C MET A 294 5.13 11.70 -20.56
N ALA A 295 5.78 11.41 -19.44
CA ALA A 295 6.82 12.27 -18.86
C ALA A 295 8.00 12.47 -19.81
N TRP A 296 8.47 11.41 -20.47
CA TRP A 296 9.51 11.49 -21.49
C TRP A 296 9.08 12.38 -22.67
N ARG A 297 7.84 12.22 -23.15
CA ARG A 297 7.30 13.06 -24.23
C ARG A 297 7.27 14.53 -23.83
N CYS A 298 6.76 14.87 -22.64
CA CYS A 298 6.77 16.24 -22.12
C CYS A 298 8.18 16.83 -22.09
N TYR A 299 9.15 16.06 -21.58
CA TYR A 299 10.54 16.49 -21.52
C TYR A 299 11.09 16.74 -22.93
N SER A 300 10.91 15.79 -23.86
CA SER A 300 11.43 15.91 -25.23
C SER A 300 10.88 17.10 -26.00
N SER A 301 9.62 17.50 -25.76
CA SER A 301 9.00 18.66 -26.39
C SER A 301 9.47 20.01 -25.84
N GLN A 302 10.11 20.05 -24.67
CA GLN A 302 10.67 21.30 -24.11
C GLN A 302 12.04 21.65 -24.70
N PHE A 303 12.72 20.71 -25.37
CA PHE A 303 14.06 20.88 -25.94
C PHE A 303 14.10 20.85 -27.48
N LEU A 304 12.93 20.81 -28.13
CA LEU A 304 12.73 20.91 -29.58
C LEU A 304 12.04 22.24 -29.91
#